data_AF-A0A380FF04-F1
#
_entry.id   AF-A0A380FF04-F1
#
_cell.length_a   1.000
_cell.length_b   1.000
_cell.length_c   1.000
_cell.angle_alpha   90.00
_cell.angle_beta   90.00
_cell.angle_gamma   90.00
#
_symmetry.space_group_name_H-M   'P 1'
#
loop_
_entity.id
_entity.type
_entity.pdbx_description
1 polymer ?
#
loop_
_entity_poly.entity_id
_entity_poly.type
_entity_poly.pdbx_seq_one_letter_code
_entity_poly.pdbx_strand_id
1 'polypeptide(L)'
;MEEIQTAYLYMLKVERQFSEHTLKSYHDDLEQFNAFLSQEYLNLATFEYKDARNYLSFLYSKGLKRTTVSRKISTLRSFYEYWMTQDDQVTNPFVQLVHPKKEQYLPHFFL
;
A
#
# COMPACT_ATOMS: atom_id res chain seq x y z
N MET A 1 -7.25 -12.51 -1.40
CA MET A 1 -7.91 -11.19 -1.43
C MET A 1 -9.14 -11.19 -0.55
N GLU A 2 -9.36 -10.15 0.24
CA GLU A 2 -10.55 -10.01 1.11
C GLU A 2 -11.74 -9.37 0.37
N GLU A 3 -12.96 -9.48 0.91
CA GLU A 3 -14.19 -8.98 0.28
C GLU A 3 -14.13 -7.47 0.02
N ILE A 4 -13.64 -6.69 0.98
CA ILE A 4 -13.51 -5.24 0.86
C ILE A 4 -12.57 -4.80 -0.27
N GLN A 5 -11.51 -5.57 -0.53
CA GLN A 5 -10.57 -5.31 -1.62
C GLN A 5 -11.22 -5.58 -2.99
N THR A 6 -12.06 -6.62 -3.06
CA THR A 6 -12.82 -6.94 -4.27
C THR A 6 -13.87 -5.87 -4.57
N ALA A 7 -14.58 -5.39 -3.54
CA ALA A 7 -15.54 -4.30 -3.66
C ALA A 7 -14.87 -3.00 -4.15
N TYR A 8 -13.68 -2.68 -3.63
CA TYR A 8 -12.88 -1.56 -4.10
C TYR A 8 -12.50 -1.67 -5.59
N LEU A 9 -12.02 -2.82 -6.05
CA LEU A 9 -11.70 -3.03 -7.46
C LEU A 9 -12.95 -2.92 -8.35
N TYR A 10 -14.11 -3.38 -7.88
CA TYR A 10 -15.37 -3.21 -8.57
C TYR A 10 -15.78 -1.74 -8.66
N MET A 11 -15.64 -0.97 -7.58
CA MET A 11 -15.88 0.48 -7.57
C MET A 11 -14.97 1.21 -8.56
N LEU A 12 -13.67 0.87 -8.61
CA LEU A 12 -12.75 1.43 -9.62
C LEU A 12 -13.19 1.12 -11.05
N LYS A 13 -13.73 -0.08 -11.29
CA LYS A 13 -14.21 -0.49 -12.62
C LYS A 13 -15.48 0.26 -13.01
N VAL A 14 -16.47 0.33 -12.12
CA VAL A 14 -17.80 0.86 -12.41
C VAL A 14 -17.83 2.38 -12.35
N GLU A 15 -17.30 2.98 -11.28
CA GLU A 15 -17.42 4.43 -11.06
C GLU A 15 -16.32 5.20 -11.77
N ARG A 16 -15.09 4.68 -11.78
CA ARG A 16 -13.94 5.39 -12.38
C ARG A 16 -13.62 4.97 -13.82
N GLN A 17 -14.32 3.97 -14.37
CA GLN A 17 -14.13 3.45 -15.73
C GLN A 17 -12.67 3.16 -16.06
N PHE A 18 -11.91 2.66 -15.07
CA PHE A 18 -10.51 2.35 -15.28
C PHE A 18 -10.35 1.25 -16.31
N SER A 19 -9.34 1.41 -17.18
CA SER A 19 -9.00 0.40 -18.17
C SER A 19 -8.65 -0.92 -17.48
N GLU A 20 -8.83 -2.04 -18.19
CA GLU A 20 -8.49 -3.38 -17.66
C GLU A 20 -7.03 -3.47 -17.22
N HIS A 21 -6.11 -2.79 -17.93
CA HIS A 21 -4.69 -2.71 -17.57
C HIS A 21 -4.45 -1.96 -16.26
N THR A 22 -5.18 -0.87 -16.04
CA THR A 22 -5.12 -0.11 -14.79
C THR A 22 -5.68 -0.95 -13.65
N LEU A 23 -6.86 -1.56 -13.80
CA LEU A 23 -7.45 -2.43 -12.79
C LEU A 23 -6.53 -3.60 -12.43
N LYS A 24 -5.91 -4.24 -13.42
CA LYS A 24 -4.93 -5.30 -13.20
C LYS A 24 -3.76 -4.83 -12.34
N SER A 25 -3.24 -3.62 -12.59
CA SER A 25 -2.15 -3.05 -11.80
C SER A 25 -2.53 -2.83 -10.33
N TYR A 26 -3.76 -2.40 -10.07
CA TYR A 26 -4.29 -2.24 -8.70
C TYR A 26 -4.51 -3.61 -8.03
N HIS A 27 -5.06 -4.57 -8.75
CA HIS A 27 -5.24 -5.94 -8.28
C HIS A 27 -3.90 -6.58 -7.89
N ASP A 28 -2.89 -6.53 -8.78
CA ASP A 28 -1.54 -7.03 -8.52
C ASP A 28 -0.89 -6.36 -7.30
N ASP A 29 -1.12 -5.06 -7.10
CA ASP A 29 -0.61 -4.36 -5.92
C ASP A 29 -1.26 -4.84 -4.62
N LEU A 30 -2.58 -5.06 -4.63
CA LEU A 30 -3.32 -5.59 -3.47
C LEU A 30 -2.92 -7.02 -3.13
N GLU A 31 -2.75 -7.88 -4.14
CA GLU A 31 -2.24 -9.25 -3.94
C GLU A 31 -0.83 -9.26 -3.33
N GLN A 32 0.06 -8.40 -3.82
CA GLN A 32 1.41 -8.28 -3.27
C GLN A 32 1.41 -7.72 -1.84
N PHE A 33 0.45 -6.84 -1.51
CA PHE A 33 0.27 -6.38 -0.14
C PHE A 33 -0.28 -7.48 0.77
N ASN A 34 -1.26 -8.27 0.32
CA ASN A 34 -1.76 -9.43 1.05
C ASN A 34 -0.67 -10.46 1.34
N ALA A 35 0.22 -10.70 0.38
CA ALA A 35 1.38 -11.57 0.58
C ALA A 35 2.31 -11.04 1.68
N PHE A 36 2.54 -9.72 1.74
CA PHE A 36 3.30 -9.09 2.82
C PHE A 36 2.59 -9.24 4.17
N LEU A 37 1.28 -9.00 4.24
CA LEU A 37 0.51 -9.17 5.47
C LEU A 37 0.63 -10.61 6.00
N SER A 38 0.47 -11.60 5.12
CA SER A 38 0.60 -13.00 5.49
C SER A 38 2.01 -13.36 5.93
N GLN A 39 3.05 -12.77 5.35
CA GLN A 39 4.44 -13.01 5.71
C GLN A 39 4.76 -12.46 7.11
N GLU A 40 4.25 -11.28 7.44
CA GLU A 40 4.50 -10.59 8.70
C GLU A 40 3.43 -10.91 9.78
N TYR A 41 2.50 -11.82 9.49
CA TYR A 41 1.37 -12.18 10.36
C TYR A 41 0.51 -10.97 10.79
N LEU A 42 0.32 -10.04 9.86
CA LEU A 42 -0.47 -8.82 10.02
C LEU A 42 -1.88 -9.00 9.45
N ASN A 43 -2.82 -8.19 9.94
CA ASN A 43 -4.20 -8.14 9.47
C ASN A 43 -4.52 -6.76 8.89
N LEU A 44 -5.36 -6.71 7.85
CA LEU A 44 -5.83 -5.47 7.25
C LEU A 44 -6.49 -4.51 8.25
N ALA A 45 -7.36 -5.01 9.12
CA ALA A 45 -8.14 -4.19 10.06
C ALA A 45 -7.28 -3.61 11.20
N THR A 46 -6.21 -4.30 11.57
CA THR A 46 -5.29 -3.87 12.63
C THR A 46 -3.99 -3.29 12.07
N PHE A 47 -3.94 -2.98 10.77
CA PHE A 47 -2.72 -2.48 10.12
C PHE A 47 -2.51 -1.00 10.49
N GLU A 48 -1.41 -0.69 11.15
CA GLU A 48 -1.16 0.65 11.68
C GLU A 48 -0.04 1.38 10.92
N TYR A 49 0.14 2.66 11.24
CA TYR A 49 1.20 3.49 10.64
C TYR A 49 2.61 2.87 10.77
N LYS A 50 2.90 2.18 11.89
CA LYS A 50 4.18 1.49 12.10
C LYS A 50 4.40 0.40 11.03
N ASP A 51 3.35 -0.35 10.70
CA ASP A 51 3.39 -1.44 9.74
C ASP A 51 3.48 -0.90 8.32
N ALA A 52 2.83 0.23 8.05
CA ALA A 52 2.96 0.95 6.79
C ALA A 52 4.41 1.42 6.54
N ARG A 53 5.13 1.89 7.57
CA ARG A 53 6.57 2.20 7.48
C ARG A 53 7.42 0.95 7.24
N ASN A 54 7.11 -0.16 7.90
CA ASN A 54 7.80 -1.43 7.69
C ASN A 54 7.59 -1.94 6.25
N TYR A 55 6.36 -1.86 5.75
CA TYR A 55 6.04 -2.20 4.36
C TYR A 55 6.82 -1.33 3.38
N LEU A 56 6.93 -0.02 3.63
CA LEU A 56 7.73 0.88 2.80
C LEU A 56 9.20 0.44 2.76
N SER A 57 9.80 0.14 3.91
CA SER A 57 11.17 -0.39 4.01
C SER A 57 11.33 -1.73 3.29
N PHE A 58 10.34 -2.62 3.40
CA PHE A 58 10.31 -3.89 2.67
C PHE A 58 10.28 -3.69 1.15
N LEU A 59 9.49 -2.74 0.64
CA LEU A 59 9.46 -2.44 -0.79
C LEU A 59 10.81 -1.93 -1.31
N TYR A 60 11.50 -1.10 -0.52
CA TYR A 60 12.84 -0.63 -0.88
C TYR A 60 13.90 -1.74 -0.78
N SER A 61 13.83 -2.61 0.23
CA SER A 61 14.78 -3.73 0.38
C SER A 61 14.66 -4.76 -0.76
N LYS A 62 13.49 -4.86 -1.41
CA LYS A 62 13.28 -5.63 -2.64
C LYS A 62 13.89 -4.99 -3.90
N GLY A 63 14.54 -3.83 -3.79
CA GLY A 63 15.17 -3.12 -4.91
C GLY A 63 14.16 -2.50 -5.89
N LEU A 64 12.91 -2.28 -5.46
CA LEU A 64 11.89 -1.70 -6.32
C LEU A 64 12.19 -0.23 -6.62
N LYS A 65 11.96 0.16 -7.87
CA LYS A 65 12.07 1.57 -8.29
C LYS A 65 11.08 2.42 -7.52
N ARG A 66 11.48 3.65 -7.18
CA ARG A 66 10.64 4.63 -6.48
C ARG A 66 9.27 4.83 -7.13
N THR A 67 9.19 4.84 -8.45
CA THR A 67 7.90 4.97 -9.18
C THR A 67 6.96 3.80 -8.89
N THR A 68 7.49 2.57 -8.82
CA THR A 68 6.73 1.37 -8.44
C THR A 68 6.28 1.45 -6.99
N VAL A 69 7.18 1.86 -6.09
CA VAL A 69 6.85 2.04 -4.66
C VAL A 69 5.75 3.08 -4.50
N SER A 70 5.87 4.25 -5.13
CA SER A 70 4.84 5.29 -5.11
C SER A 70 3.50 4.79 -5.64
N ARG A 71 3.48 4.05 -6.76
CA ARG A 71 2.25 3.46 -7.29
C ARG A 71 1.58 2.54 -6.28
N LYS A 72 2.34 1.64 -5.65
CA LYS A 72 1.83 0.72 -4.62
C LYS A 72 1.25 1.45 -3.41
N ILE A 73 1.98 2.43 -2.88
CA ILE A 73 1.49 3.24 -1.76
C ILE A 73 0.24 4.02 -2.14
N SER A 74 0.17 4.58 -3.35
CA SER A 74 -1.04 5.26 -3.83
C SER A 74 -2.23 4.30 -3.93
N THR A 75 -2.04 3.09 -4.47
CA THR A 75 -3.08 2.05 -4.53
C THR A 75 -3.63 1.72 -3.15
N LEU A 76 -2.75 1.53 -2.16
CA LEU A 76 -3.15 1.20 -0.79
C LEU A 76 -3.81 2.39 -0.10
N ARG A 77 -3.29 3.60 -0.29
CA ARG A 77 -3.90 4.81 0.26
C ARG A 77 -5.34 4.96 -0.21
N SER A 78 -5.60 4.86 -1.51
CA SER A 78 -6.96 5.01 -2.05
C SER A 78 -7.87 3.83 -1.69
N PHE A 79 -7.31 2.62 -1.52
CA PHE A 79 -8.05 1.49 -0.98
C PHE A 79 -8.53 1.74 0.46
N TYR A 80 -7.64 2.17 1.37
CA TYR A 80 -8.03 2.49 2.74
C TYR A 80 -8.98 3.70 2.81
N GLU A 81 -8.82 4.70 1.93
CA GLU A 81 -9.81 5.78 1.80
C GLU A 81 -11.20 5.25 1.44
N TYR A 82 -11.29 4.31 0.50
CA TYR A 82 -12.55 3.65 0.17
C TYR A 82 -13.10 2.84 1.35
N TRP A 83 -12.25 2.09 2.05
CA TRP A 83 -12.70 1.29 3.19
C TRP A 83 -13.23 2.17 4.34
N MET A 84 -12.58 3.32 4.59
CA MET A 84 -13.07 4.32 5.55
C MET A 84 -14.48 4.84 5.22
N THR A 85 -14.92 4.81 3.95
CA THR A 85 -16.31 5.20 3.62
C THR A 85 -17.32 4.08 3.87
N GLN A 86 -16.85 2.84 4.07
CA GLN A 86 -17.68 1.68 4.40
C GLN A 86 -17.68 1.37 5.90
N ASP A 87 -16.63 1.75 6.61
CA ASP A 87 -16.45 1.50 8.05
C ASP A 87 -15.68 2.64 8.72
N ASP A 88 -16.35 3.38 9.60
CA ASP A 88 -15.78 4.52 10.35
C ASP A 88 -14.71 4.11 11.37
N GLN A 89 -14.57 2.81 11.71
CA GLN A 89 -13.52 2.34 12.62
C GLN A 89 -12.18 2.16 11.91
N VAL A 90 -12.17 2.12 10.58
CA VAL A 90 -10.95 2.00 9.79
C VAL A 90 -10.24 3.34 9.75
N THR A 91 -8.93 3.32 9.96
CA THR A 91 -8.08 4.50 9.79
C THR A 91 -7.06 4.23 8.71
N ASN A 92 -6.86 5.16 7.80
CA ASN A 92 -5.89 4.99 6.73
C ASN A 92 -4.44 5.17 7.23
N PRO A 93 -3.63 4.08 7.26
CA PRO A 93 -2.28 4.12 7.80
C PRO A 93 -1.27 4.70 6.80
N PHE A 94 -1.68 4.95 5.56
CA PHE A 94 -0.83 5.47 4.47
C PHE A 94 -0.95 6.99 4.29
N VAL A 95 -1.84 7.69 5.00
CA VAL A 95 -2.01 9.16 4.89
C VAL A 95 -0.73 9.91 5.27
N GLN A 96 -0.13 9.52 6.39
CA GLN A 96 1.08 10.15 6.93
C GLN A 96 2.38 9.56 6.35
N LEU A 97 2.27 8.65 5.37
CA LEU A 97 3.43 8.01 4.78
C LEU A 97 4.16 9.01 3.86
N VAL A 98 5.24 9.57 4.37
CA VAL A 98 6.17 10.36 3.58
C VAL A 98 7.14 9.38 2.93
N HIS A 99 7.26 9.42 1.60
CA HIS A 99 8.35 8.71 0.94
C HIS A 99 9.66 9.15 1.60
N PRO A 100 10.57 8.22 1.98
CA PRO A 100 11.88 8.62 2.42
C PRO A 100 12.44 9.57 1.36
N LYS A 101 12.66 10.82 1.76
CA LYS A 101 13.52 11.73 0.98
C LYS A 101 14.81 10.94 0.77
N LYS A 102 15.36 10.98 -0.45
CA LYS A 102 16.60 10.31 -0.88
C LYS A 102 17.44 9.95 0.33
N GLU A 103 17.89 8.71 0.43
CA GLU A 103 19.04 8.33 1.25
C GLU A 103 20.04 9.48 1.23
N GLN A 104 20.01 10.32 2.27
CA GLN A 104 21.23 10.95 2.71
C GLN A 104 21.97 9.74 3.23
N TYR A 105 22.92 9.27 2.42
CA TYR A 105 23.99 8.40 2.88
C TYR A 105 24.33 8.84 4.29
N LEU A 106 23.98 8.02 5.28
CA LEU A 106 24.56 8.17 6.61
C LEU A 106 26.06 8.06 6.36
N PRO A 107 26.85 9.13 6.59
CA PRO A 107 28.28 9.04 6.41
C PRO A 107 28.77 7.94 7.35
N HIS A 108 29.38 6.92 6.76
CA HIS A 108 30.11 5.90 7.50
C HIS A 108 31.28 6.61 8.17
N PHE A 109 31.11 7.06 9.41
CA PHE A 109 32.24 7.38 10.25
C PHE A 109 32.78 6.02 10.73
N PHE A 110 33.78 5.53 10.01
CA PHE A 110 34.72 4.57 10.57
C PHE A 110 35.39 5.24 11.77
N LEU A 111 35.23 4.66 12.96
CA LEU A 111 36.13 4.81 14.10
C LEU A 111 36.85 3.48 14.31
#